data_AF-A0A8T1P9N5-F1
#
_entry.id   AF-A0A8T1P9N5-F1
#
_cell.length_a   1.000
_cell.length_b   1.000
_cell.length_c   1.000
_cell.angle_alpha   90.00
_cell.angle_beta   90.00
_cell.angle_gamma   90.00
#
_symmetry.space_group_name_H-M   'P 1'
#
loop_
_entity.id
_entity.type
_entity.pdbx_description
1 polymer ?
#
loop_
_entity_poly.entity_id
_entity_poly.type
_entity_poly.pdbx_seq_one_letter_code
_entity_poly.pdbx_strand_id
1 'polypeptide(L)' 'MALSADSWMKEYNEALKLADDINGMISERSSFPALGADAQRYASAIRRKITILRTRLDSIQSLLLKLPGKLPMYPSSSPS' A
#
# COMPACT_ATOMS: atom_id res chain seq x y z
N MET A 1 -18.98 1.61 -17.57
CA MET A 1 -18.11 2.07 -16.46
C MET A 1 -18.10 0.95 -15.43
N ALA A 2 -16.99 0.23 -15.27
CA ALA A 2 -16.87 -0.79 -14.23
C ALA A 2 -17.02 -0.10 -12.86
N LEU A 3 -17.80 -0.72 -11.98
CA LEU A 3 -18.08 -0.20 -10.64
C LEU A 3 -16.74 0.11 -9.95
N SER A 4 -16.54 1.38 -9.59
CA SER A 4 -15.34 1.85 -8.90
C SER A 4 -15.05 1.11 -7.58
N ALA A 5 -16.03 0.37 -7.06
CA ALA A 5 -15.91 -0.51 -5.91
C ALA A 5 -14.91 -1.66 -6.13
N ASP A 6 -14.79 -2.21 -7.33
CA ASP A 6 -13.88 -3.34 -7.59
C ASP A 6 -12.40 -2.90 -7.65
N SER A 7 -12.15 -1.62 -7.97
CA SER A 7 -10.80 -1.11 -8.20
C SER A 7 -9.98 -0.96 -6.92
N TRP A 8 -10.58 -0.47 -5.82
CA TRP A 8 -9.85 -0.32 -4.56
C TRP A 8 -9.65 -1.67 -3.86
N MET A 9 -10.61 -2.59 -3.98
CA MET A 9 -10.48 -3.95 -3.44
C MET A 9 -9.38 -4.73 -4.16
N LYS A 10 -9.26 -4.59 -5.49
CA LYS A 10 -8.17 -5.19 -6.24
C LYS A 10 -6.81 -4.66 -5.79
N GLU A 11 -6.65 -3.33 -5.69
CA GLU A 11 -5.39 -2.73 -5.23
C GLU A 11 -5.06 -3.13 -3.79
N TYR A 12 -6.06 -3.25 -2.92
CA TYR A 12 -5.90 -3.77 -1.57
C TYR A 12 -5.36 -5.20 -1.55
N ASN A 13 -5.94 -6.11 -2.34
CA ASN A 13 -5.47 -7.49 -2.42
C ASN A 13 -4.02 -7.58 -2.94
N GLU A 14 -3.66 -6.74 -3.91
CA GLU A 14 -2.28 -6.67 -4.41
C GLU A 14 -1.31 -6.07 -3.38
N ALA A 15 -1.74 -5.08 -2.61
CA ALA A 15 -0.99 -4.55 -1.48
C ALA A 15 -0.80 -5.60 -0.37
N LEU A 16 -1.82 -6.42 -0.10
CA LEU A 16 -1.77 -7.48 0.90
C LEU A 16 -0.73 -8.55 0.52
N LYS A 17 -0.78 -9.06 -0.72
CA LYS A 17 0.23 -10.01 -1.23
C LYS A 17 1.66 -9.45 -1.14
N LEU A 18 1.83 -8.16 -1.44
CA LEU A 18 3.13 -7.51 -1.35
C LEU A 18 3.60 -7.37 0.11
N ALA A 19 2.69 -7.14 1.05
CA ALA A 19 3.01 -7.12 2.48
C ALA A 19 3.44 -8.50 2.99
N ASP A 20 2.75 -9.57 2.57
CA ASP A 20 3.12 -10.94 2.92
C ASP A 20 4.50 -11.32 2.36
N ASP A 21 4.78 -10.94 1.12
CA ASP A 21 6.09 -11.16 0.51
C ASP A 21 7.20 -10.36 1.21
N ILE A 22 6.95 -9.12 1.65
CA ILE A 22 7.89 -8.36 2.49
C ILE A 22 8.13 -9.09 3.83
N ASN A 23 7.08 -9.61 4.47
CA ASN A 23 7.21 -10.38 5.71
C ASN A 23 8.04 -11.65 5.50
N GLY A 24 7.84 -12.35 4.38
CA GLY A 24 8.65 -13.49 3.96
C GLY A 24 10.12 -13.11 3.81
N MET A 25 10.40 -12.03 3.07
CA MET A 25 11.76 -11.54 2.88
C MET A 25 12.42 -11.08 4.19
N ILE A 26 11.70 -10.41 5.09
CA ILE A 26 12.26 -10.01 6.39
C ILE A 26 12.59 -11.23 7.24
N SER A 27 11.72 -12.25 7.22
CA SER A 27 11.94 -13.52 7.91
C SER A 27 13.16 -14.24 7.35
N GLU A 28 13.29 -14.33 6.01
CA GLU A 28 14.47 -14.90 5.35
C GLU A 28 15.74 -14.10 5.62
N ARG A 29 15.67 -12.77 5.68
CA ARG A 29 16.80 -11.88 5.99
C ARG A 29 17.44 -12.21 7.34
N SER A 30 16.67 -12.69 8.31
CA SER A 30 17.20 -13.10 9.63
C SER A 30 18.17 -14.28 9.55
N SER A 31 18.12 -15.07 8.48
CA SER A 31 19.01 -16.20 8.21
C SER A 31 20.31 -15.81 7.51
N PHE A 32 20.43 -14.58 6.99
CA PHE A 32 21.65 -14.13 6.31
C PHE A 32 22.68 -13.57 7.30
N PRO A 33 23.99 -13.82 7.10
CA PRO A 33 25.03 -13.13 7.83
C PRO A 33 24.88 -11.60 7.62
N ALA A 34 24.95 -10.84 8.71
CA ALA A 34 24.68 -9.39 8.71
C ALA A 34 25.60 -8.57 7.79
N LEU A 35 26.73 -9.14 7.35
CA LEU A 35 27.76 -8.50 6.55
C LEU A 35 28.01 -9.30 5.27
N GLY A 36 27.62 -8.73 4.13
CA GLY A 36 27.86 -9.30 2.81
C GLY A 36 27.17 -8.50 1.71
N ALA A 37 27.71 -8.56 0.49
CA ALA A 37 27.09 -7.94 -0.69
C ALA A 37 25.64 -8.45 -0.89
N ASP A 38 25.40 -9.72 -0.58
CA ASP A 38 24.08 -10.34 -0.67
C ASP A 38 23.12 -9.79 0.39
N ALA A 39 23.57 -9.58 1.64
CA ALA A 39 22.75 -8.96 2.68
C ALA A 39 22.34 -7.52 2.31
N GLN A 40 23.23 -6.75 1.68
CA GLN A 40 22.93 -5.39 1.19
C GLN A 40 21.96 -5.40 0.00
N ARG A 41 22.13 -6.33 -0.94
CA ARG A 41 21.20 -6.53 -2.07
C ARG A 41 19.81 -6.91 -1.55
N TYR A 42 19.75 -7.83 -0.59
CA TYR A 42 18.51 -8.30 0.00
C TYR A 42 17.81 -7.16 0.76
N ALA A 43 18.54 -6.39 1.57
CA ALA A 43 18.01 -5.19 2.24
C ALA A 43 17.50 -4.14 1.24
N SER A 44 18.21 -3.93 0.12
CA SER A 44 17.79 -3.01 -0.93
C SER A 44 16.51 -3.47 -1.62
N ALA A 45 16.37 -4.77 -1.88
CA ALA A 45 15.17 -5.37 -2.45
C ALA A 45 13.95 -5.20 -1.53
N ILE A 46 14.12 -5.44 -0.22
CA ILE A 46 13.07 -5.19 0.79
C ILE A 46 12.65 -3.71 0.77
N ARG A 47 13.62 -2.78 0.83
CA ARG A 47 13.33 -1.33 0.79
C ARG A 47 12.56 -0.94 -0.47
N ARG A 48 12.93 -1.48 -1.62
CA ARG A 48 12.21 -1.25 -2.88
C ARG A 48 10.76 -1.72 -2.81
N LYS A 49 10.52 -2.92 -2.27
CA LYS A 49 9.16 -3.46 -2.11
C LYS A 49 8.33 -2.64 -1.12
N ILE A 50 8.92 -2.17 -0.01
CA ILE A 50 8.27 -1.23 0.92
C ILE A 50 7.84 0.05 0.21
N THR A 51 8.70 0.63 -0.64
CA THR A 51 8.34 1.83 -1.42
C THR A 51 7.16 1.56 -2.36
N ILE A 52 7.14 0.41 -3.04
CA ILE A 52 6.01 0.02 -3.91
C ILE A 52 4.73 -0.14 -3.10
N LEU A 53 4.80 -0.77 -1.92
CA LEU A 53 3.66 -0.93 -1.02
C LEU A 53 3.10 0.44 -0.61
N ARG A 54 3.96 1.40 -0.25
CA ARG A 54 3.54 2.77 0.07
C ARG A 54 2.76 3.40 -1.10
N THR A 55 3.29 3.31 -2.33
CA THR A 55 2.59 3.85 -3.51
C THR A 55 1.22 3.20 -3.74
N ARG A 56 1.10 1.89 -3.48
CA ARG A 56 -0.20 1.20 -3.57
C ARG A 56 -1.17 1.67 -2.48
N LEU A 57 -0.71 1.86 -1.25
CA LEU A 57 -1.52 2.41 -0.17
C LEU A 57 -2.02 3.82 -0.49
N ASP A 58 -1.14 4.69 -1.02
CA ASP A 58 -1.51 6.03 -1.47
C ASP A 58 -2.57 5.97 -2.59
N SER A 59 -2.46 4.98 -3.48
CA SER A 59 -3.43 4.74 -4.57
C SER A 59 -4.78 4.26 -4.04
N ILE A 60 -4.79 3.33 -3.08
CA ILE A 60 -6.01 2.86 -2.40
C ILE A 60 -6.67 4.04 -1.69
N GLN A 61 -5.92 4.87 -0.98
CA GLN A 61 -6.46 6.06 -0.32
C GLN A 61 -7.09 7.02 -1.34
N SER A 62 -6.42 7.27 -2.48
CA SER A 62 -6.98 8.09 -3.56
C SER A 62 -8.28 7.51 -4.12
N LEU A 63 -8.35 6.19 -4.31
CA LEU A 63 -9.56 5.51 -4.77
C LEU A 63 -10.69 5.62 -3.76
N LEU A 64 -10.41 5.37 -2.47
CA LEU A 64 -11.38 5.49 -1.39
C LEU A 64 -11.93 6.91 -1.21
N LEU A 65 -11.11 7.94 -1.42
CA LEU A 65 -11.56 9.34 -1.40
C LEU A 65 -12.49 9.68 -2.57
N LYS A 66 -12.38 8.97 -3.68
CA LYS A 66 -13.22 9.16 -4.88
C LYS A 66 -14.52 8.35 -4.83
N LEU A 67 -14.72 7.49 -3.82
CA LEU A 67 -15.98 6.76 -3.68
C LEU A 67 -17.12 7.75 -3.37
N PRO A 68 -18.24 7.71 -4.13
CA PRO A 68 -19.40 8.54 -3.87
C PRO A 68 -20.04 8.10 -2.55
N GLY A 69 -19.68 8.76 -1.45
CA GLY A 69 -20.11 8.38 -0.11
C GLY A 69 -19.46 9.17 1.03
N LYS A 70 -18.38 9.91 0.75
CA LYS A 70 -17.81 10.89 1.68
C LYS A 70 -17.80 12.28 1.04
N LEU A 71 -19.01 12.83 0.86
CA LEU A 71 -19.15 14.28 0.86
C LEU A 71 -18.53 14.78 2.17
N PRO A 72 -17.59 15.73 2.18
CA PRO A 72 -17.41 16.53 3.36
C PRO A 72 -18.74 17.22 3.59
N MET A 73 -19.49 16.74 4.59
CA MET A 73 -20.48 17.54 5.27
C MET A 73 -19.73 18.71 5.91
N TYR A 74 -19.31 19.68 5.08
CA TYR A 74 -19.27 21.05 5.53
C TYR A 74 -20.73 21.39 5.79
N PRO A 75 -21.13 21.71 7.03
CA PRO A 75 -22.43 22.33 7.22
C PRO A 75 -22.39 23.59 6.38
N SER A 76 -23.24 23.63 5.35
CA SER A 76 -23.56 24.83 4.60
C SER A 76 -24.20 25.81 5.58
N SER A 77 -23.37 26.52 6.33
CA SER A 77 -23.81 27.62 7.16
C SER A 77 -24.10 28.80 6.23
N SER A 78 -25.37 28.99 5.90
CA SER A 78 -26.11 30.27 5.74
C SER A 78 -27.42 30.06 4.97
N PRO A 79 -28.45 30.92 5.08
CA PRO A 79 -28.81 31.84 6.16
C PRO A 79 -30.32 31.77 6.52
N SER A 80 -30.73 32.34 7.64
CA SER A 80 -32.07 32.93 7.87
C SER A 80 -31.96 33.98 8.96
#